data_AF-A0A7K2P565-F1
#
_entry.id   AF-A0A7K2P565-F1
#
_cell.length_a   1.000
_cell.length_b   1.000
_cell.length_c   1.000
_cell.angle_alpha   90.00
_cell.angle_beta   90.00
_cell.angle_gamma   90.00
#
_symmetry.space_group_name_H-M   'P 1'
#
loop_
_entity.id
_entity.type
_entity.pdbx_description
1 polymer ?
#
loop_
_entity_poly.entity_id
_entity_poly.type
_entity_poly.pdbx_seq_one_letter_code
_entity_poly.pdbx_strand_id
1 'polypeptide(L)'
;LGALPEGPGTEAARCRLLATVALESRGVRSPRGPRAAAEAEGIARRLDDPALLAFALNGVFMQSCTRAGLAPRRDSVGAELVALGARHGLVNYEVLGRLIRLQARSARADFTAADEHAAAVDRLAERHERPL
;
A
#
# COMPACT_ATOMS: atom_id res chain seq x y z
N LEU A 1 27.14 -12.85 -0.37
CA LEU A 1 26.56 -11.62 -0.99
C LEU A 1 27.27 -10.44 -0.35
N GLY A 2 28.15 -9.76 -1.09
CA GLY A 2 28.87 -8.59 -0.59
C GLY A 2 27.89 -7.48 -0.20
N ALA A 3 28.19 -6.74 0.86
CA ALA A 3 27.37 -5.62 1.30
C ALA A 3 27.25 -4.60 0.16
N LEU A 4 26.01 -4.18 -0.14
CA LEU A 4 25.78 -3.09 -1.08
C LEU A 4 26.37 -1.80 -0.48
N PRO A 5 26.97 -0.91 -1.30
CA PRO A 5 27.55 0.34 -0.81
C PRO A 5 26.52 1.16 -0.04
N GLU A 6 26.88 1.71 1.11
CA GLU A 6 25.96 2.48 1.95
C GLU A 6 25.64 3.84 1.30
N GLY A 7 24.36 4.24 1.35
CA GLY A 7 23.90 5.54 0.86
C GLY A 7 22.40 5.57 0.48
N PRO A 8 21.80 6.75 0.31
CA PRO A 8 20.35 6.90 0.06
C PRO A 8 19.86 6.15 -1.19
N GLY A 9 20.67 6.12 -2.26
CA GLY A 9 20.34 5.37 -3.48
C GLY A 9 20.26 3.86 -3.27
N THR A 10 21.15 3.31 -2.43
CA THR A 10 21.13 1.90 -2.04
C THR A 10 19.95 1.59 -1.11
N GLU A 11 19.64 2.47 -0.16
CA GLU A 11 18.46 2.31 0.69
C GLU A 11 17.16 2.33 -0.13
N ALA A 12 17.04 3.22 -1.10
CA ALA A 12 15.88 3.25 -2.00
C ALA A 12 15.74 1.95 -2.81
N ALA A 13 16.85 1.44 -3.37
CA ALA A 13 16.86 0.16 -4.08
C ALA A 13 16.47 -1.02 -3.16
N ARG A 14 17.02 -1.03 -1.94
CA ARG A 14 16.69 -2.02 -0.91
C ARG A 14 15.22 -1.98 -0.54
N CYS A 15 14.66 -0.78 -0.35
CA CYS A 15 13.24 -0.59 -0.07
C CYS A 15 12.37 -1.16 -1.19
N ARG A 16 12.68 -0.84 -2.46
CA ARG A 16 11.94 -1.39 -3.61
C ARG A 16 12.01 -2.92 -3.64
N LEU A 17 13.20 -3.49 -3.43
CA LEU A 17 13.37 -4.93 -3.40
C LEU A 17 12.53 -5.58 -2.28
N LEU A 18 12.58 -5.04 -1.06
CA LEU A 18 11.81 -5.54 0.07
C LEU A 18 10.29 -5.42 -0.14
N ALA A 19 9.84 -4.29 -0.71
CA ALA A 19 8.44 -4.11 -1.08
C ALA A 19 8.00 -5.13 -2.14
N THR A 20 8.82 -5.41 -3.16
CA THR A 20 8.56 -6.47 -4.13
C THR A 20 8.51 -7.85 -3.46
N VAL A 21 9.46 -8.18 -2.58
CA VAL A 21 9.43 -9.44 -1.81
C VAL A 21 8.14 -9.54 -0.99
N ALA A 22 7.68 -8.45 -0.39
CA ALA A 22 6.42 -8.43 0.35
C ALA A 22 5.22 -8.70 -0.56
N LEU A 23 5.18 -8.16 -1.78
CA LEU A 23 4.11 -8.42 -2.75
C LEU A 23 4.11 -9.89 -3.20
N GLU A 24 5.26 -10.40 -3.64
CA GLU A 24 5.41 -11.74 -4.21
C GLU A 24 5.31 -12.85 -3.16
N SER A 25 5.57 -12.54 -1.88
CA SER A 25 5.42 -13.53 -0.79
C SER A 25 3.99 -13.67 -0.27
N ARG A 26 3.00 -13.03 -0.90
CA ARG A 26 1.59 -13.14 -0.44
C ARG A 26 1.14 -14.59 -0.45
N GLY A 27 0.50 -15.03 0.63
CA GLY A 27 -0.02 -16.40 0.76
C GLY A 27 1.01 -17.45 1.14
N VAL A 28 2.31 -17.11 1.13
CA VAL A 28 3.36 -17.98 1.66
C VAL A 28 3.29 -17.97 3.19
N ARG A 29 3.21 -19.15 3.81
CA ARG A 29 3.22 -19.32 5.27
C ARG A 29 4.63 -19.12 5.84
N SER A 30 5.11 -17.87 5.79
CA SER A 30 6.45 -17.49 6.24
C SER A 30 6.44 -16.08 6.81
N PRO A 31 7.24 -15.79 7.84
CA PRO A 31 7.39 -14.42 8.35
C PRO A 31 8.15 -13.50 7.38
N ARG A 32 8.72 -14.02 6.28
CA ARG A 32 9.51 -13.23 5.32
C ARG A 32 8.71 -12.09 4.68
N GLY A 33 7.50 -12.37 4.19
CA GLY A 33 6.64 -11.34 3.58
C GLY A 33 6.32 -10.19 4.55
N PRO A 34 5.75 -10.46 5.73
CA PRO A 34 5.46 -9.42 6.72
C PRO A 34 6.69 -8.64 7.20
N ARG A 35 7.85 -9.30 7.37
CA ARG A 35 9.10 -8.63 7.74
C ARG A 35 9.60 -7.71 6.63
N ALA A 36 9.58 -8.16 5.38
CA ALA A 36 9.98 -7.36 4.24
C ALA A 36 9.08 -6.13 4.08
N ALA A 37 7.76 -6.27 4.29
CA ALA A 37 6.83 -5.15 4.25
C ALA A 37 7.14 -4.08 5.32
N ALA A 38 7.34 -4.51 6.58
CA ALA A 38 7.65 -3.60 7.68
C ALA A 38 9.00 -2.90 7.49
N GLU A 39 9.99 -3.61 6.97
CA GLU A 39 11.31 -3.03 6.71
C GLU A 39 11.29 -2.05 5.53
N ALA A 40 10.59 -2.38 4.45
CA ALA A 40 10.38 -1.46 3.34
C ALA A 40 9.67 -0.18 3.78
N GLU A 41 8.58 -0.29 4.57
CA GLU A 41 7.88 0.86 5.12
C GLU A 41 8.82 1.73 5.97
N GLY A 42 9.60 1.12 6.86
CA GLY A 42 10.56 1.82 7.70
C GLY A 42 11.64 2.56 6.91
N ILE A 43 12.16 1.98 5.82
CA ILE A 43 13.13 2.65 4.95
C ILE A 43 12.45 3.81 4.21
N ALA A 44 11.28 3.57 3.60
CA ALA A 44 10.58 4.59 2.84
C ALA A 44 10.23 5.83 3.70
N ARG A 45 9.80 5.62 4.94
CA ARG A 45 9.54 6.72 5.89
C ARG A 45 10.80 7.51 6.25
N ARG A 46 11.96 6.86 6.36
CA ARG A 46 13.24 7.56 6.63
C ARG A 46 13.73 8.38 5.44
N LEU A 47 13.50 7.87 4.23
CA LEU A 47 13.91 8.54 2.99
C LEU A 47 12.98 9.69 2.59
N ASP A 48 11.81 9.80 3.22
CA ASP A 48 10.78 10.82 2.94
C ASP A 48 10.41 10.90 1.44
N ASP A 49 10.42 9.75 0.74
CA ASP A 49 10.02 9.62 -0.65
C ASP A 49 8.56 9.12 -0.73
N PRO A 50 7.60 9.98 -1.16
CA PRO A 50 6.18 9.62 -1.19
C PRO A 50 5.86 8.46 -2.12
N ALA A 51 6.54 8.35 -3.26
CA ALA A 51 6.29 7.27 -4.22
C ALA A 51 6.82 5.94 -3.68
N LEU A 52 7.97 5.97 -3.01
CA LEU A 52 8.54 4.81 -2.35
C LEU A 52 7.69 4.35 -1.16
N LEU A 53 7.17 5.29 -0.37
CA LEU A 53 6.24 4.98 0.73
C LEU A 53 4.95 4.37 0.21
N ALA A 54 4.36 4.93 -0.85
CA ALA A 54 3.17 4.36 -1.46
C ALA A 54 3.40 2.93 -1.98
N PHE A 55 4.57 2.65 -2.58
CA PHE A 55 4.94 1.30 -2.99
C PHE A 55 5.11 0.34 -1.79
N ALA A 56 5.76 0.78 -0.72
CA ALA A 56 5.92 -0.02 0.49
C ALA A 56 4.58 -0.33 1.17
N LEU A 57 3.67 0.65 1.24
CA LEU A 57 2.32 0.49 1.79
C LEU A 57 1.48 -0.52 1.00
N ASN A 58 1.67 -0.64 -0.32
CA ASN A 58 1.07 -1.73 -1.10
C ASN A 58 1.52 -3.11 -0.59
N GLY A 59 2.82 -3.28 -0.32
CA GLY A 59 3.37 -4.48 0.33
C GLY A 59 2.77 -4.75 1.71
N VAL A 60 2.62 -3.71 2.55
CA VAL A 60 1.99 -3.80 3.87
C VAL A 60 0.53 -4.26 3.76
N PHE A 61 -0.24 -3.69 2.81
CA PHE A 61 -1.60 -4.14 2.54
C PHE A 61 -1.64 -5.62 2.17
N MET A 62 -0.80 -6.08 1.24
CA MET A 62 -0.79 -7.48 0.79
C MET A 62 -0.51 -8.47 1.93
N GLN A 63 0.26 -8.03 2.94
CA GLN A 63 0.62 -8.81 4.13
C GLN A 63 -0.31 -8.60 5.34
N SER A 64 -1.41 -7.86 5.17
CA SER A 64 -2.40 -7.58 6.23
C SER A 64 -3.62 -8.51 6.21
N CYS A 65 -3.59 -9.58 5.41
CA CYS A 65 -4.63 -10.61 5.34
C CYS A 65 -4.25 -11.92 6.05
N THR A 66 -3.26 -11.90 6.95
CA THR A 66 -2.71 -13.10 7.61
C THR A 66 -3.60 -13.69 8.70
N ARG A 67 -4.54 -12.91 9.26
CA ARG A 67 -5.57 -13.38 10.20
C ARG A 67 -6.84 -12.53 10.12
N ALA A 68 -7.94 -13.08 10.63
CA ALA A 68 -9.19 -12.35 10.82
C ALA A 68 -9.02 -11.13 11.76
N GLY A 69 -9.87 -10.12 11.57
CA GLY A 69 -9.89 -8.90 12.40
C GLY A 69 -8.93 -7.79 11.95
N LEU A 70 -8.20 -7.95 10.85
CA LEU A 70 -7.24 -6.95 10.35
C LEU A 70 -7.85 -5.90 9.39
N ALA A 71 -9.17 -5.85 9.25
CA ALA A 71 -9.85 -4.83 8.43
C ALA A 71 -9.50 -3.39 8.86
N PRO A 72 -9.45 -3.02 10.16
CA PRO A 72 -9.03 -1.67 10.56
C PRO A 72 -7.60 -1.29 10.11
N ARG A 73 -6.67 -2.25 10.11
CA ARG A 73 -5.30 -2.02 9.62
C ARG A 73 -5.28 -1.77 8.11
N ARG A 74 -6.13 -2.46 7.36
CA ARG A 74 -6.29 -2.19 5.92
C ARG A 74 -6.87 -0.81 5.67
N ASP A 75 -7.90 -0.42 6.43
CA ASP A 75 -8.50 0.92 6.32
C ASP A 75 -7.49 2.03 6.58
N SER A 76 -6.59 1.87 7.57
CA SER A 76 -5.54 2.86 7.85
C SER A 76 -4.49 2.94 6.74
N VAL A 77 -4.03 1.80 6.22
CA VAL A 77 -3.09 1.76 5.07
C VAL A 77 -3.72 2.42 3.85
N GLY A 78 -4.99 2.11 3.56
CA GLY A 78 -5.71 2.74 2.46
C GLY A 78 -5.92 4.24 2.67
N ALA A 79 -6.13 4.71 3.91
CA ALA A 79 -6.23 6.13 4.22
C ALA A 79 -4.95 6.89 3.85
N GLU A 80 -3.80 6.32 4.24
CA GLU A 80 -2.50 6.91 3.98
C GLU A 80 -2.17 6.92 2.48
N LEU A 81 -2.50 5.83 1.76
CA LEU A 81 -2.36 5.77 0.30
C LEU A 81 -3.22 6.83 -0.42
N VAL A 82 -4.46 7.05 0.03
CA VAL A 82 -5.31 8.12 -0.52
C VAL A 82 -4.69 9.49 -0.28
N ALA A 83 -4.20 9.75 0.94
CA ALA A 83 -3.58 11.03 1.29
C ALA A 83 -2.30 11.30 0.47
N LEU A 84 -1.42 10.29 0.35
CA LEU A 84 -0.21 10.37 -0.48
C LEU A 84 -0.55 10.56 -1.95
N GLY A 85 -1.51 9.78 -2.46
CA GLY A 85 -2.02 9.84 -3.82
C GLY A 85 -2.49 11.23 -4.20
N ALA A 86 -3.41 11.78 -3.42
CA ALA A 86 -3.98 13.09 -3.65
C ALA A 86 -2.94 14.22 -3.52
N ARG A 87 -2.03 14.14 -2.54
CA ARG A 87 -1.03 15.18 -2.28
C ARG A 87 0.09 15.22 -3.33
N HIS A 88 0.50 14.07 -3.85
CA HIS A 88 1.69 13.94 -4.70
C HIS A 88 1.38 13.54 -6.15
N GLY A 89 0.10 13.53 -6.56
CA GLY A 89 -0.30 13.16 -7.91
C GLY A 89 -0.10 11.68 -8.24
N LEU A 90 -0.07 10.81 -7.23
CA LEU A 90 0.16 9.38 -7.40
C LEU A 90 -1.17 8.63 -7.62
N VAL A 91 -1.84 8.91 -8.74
CA VAL A 91 -3.22 8.48 -9.04
C VAL A 91 -3.46 6.99 -8.84
N ASN A 92 -2.53 6.13 -9.31
CA ASN A 92 -2.64 4.68 -9.14
C ASN A 92 -2.72 4.27 -7.67
N TYR A 93 -1.95 4.94 -6.81
CA TYR A 93 -1.94 4.67 -5.38
C TYR A 93 -3.15 5.29 -4.68
N GLU A 94 -3.69 6.41 -5.17
CA GLU A 94 -4.98 6.91 -4.69
C GLU A 94 -6.10 5.89 -4.96
N VAL A 95 -6.20 5.40 -6.19
CA VAL A 95 -7.18 4.37 -6.57
C VAL A 95 -7.00 3.11 -5.71
N LEU A 96 -5.77 2.62 -5.58
CA LEU A 96 -5.46 1.49 -4.70
C LEU A 96 -5.94 1.75 -3.26
N GLY A 97 -5.64 2.92 -2.70
CA GLY A 97 -6.06 3.29 -1.34
C GLY A 97 -7.58 3.30 -1.18
N ARG A 98 -8.31 3.82 -2.17
CA ARG A 98 -9.79 3.79 -2.18
C ARG A 98 -10.33 2.37 -2.25
N LEU A 99 -9.78 1.50 -3.10
CA LEU A 99 -10.18 0.10 -3.21
C LEU A 99 -9.91 -0.69 -1.91
N ILE A 100 -8.79 -0.44 -1.24
CA ILE A 100 -8.47 -1.05 0.04
C ILE A 100 -9.50 -0.64 1.10
N ARG A 101 -9.87 0.65 1.13
CA ARG A 101 -10.85 1.17 2.09
C ARG A 101 -12.26 0.65 1.82
N LEU A 102 -12.69 0.58 0.56
CA LEU A 102 -13.92 -0.10 0.14
C LEU A 102 -13.97 -1.51 0.75
N GLN A 103 -12.94 -2.34 0.50
CA GLN A 103 -12.88 -3.71 1.02
C GLN A 103 -12.88 -3.76 2.57
N ALA A 104 -12.16 -2.85 3.23
CA ALA A 104 -12.07 -2.79 4.67
C ALA A 104 -13.39 -2.38 5.35
N ARG A 105 -14.13 -1.45 4.73
CA ARG A 105 -15.43 -0.96 5.21
C ARG A 105 -16.53 -1.99 4.99
N SER A 106 -16.56 -2.64 3.82
CA SER A 106 -17.45 -3.78 3.57
C SER A 106 -17.22 -4.93 4.56
N ALA A 107 -15.96 -5.25 4.87
CA ALA A 107 -15.62 -6.28 5.87
C ALA A 107 -16.06 -5.92 7.30
N ARG A 108 -16.43 -4.67 7.56
CA ARG A 108 -16.94 -4.17 8.84
C ARG A 108 -18.43 -3.83 8.81
N ALA A 109 -19.14 -4.18 7.73
CA ALA A 109 -20.53 -3.83 7.48
C ALA A 109 -20.82 -2.31 7.49
N ASP A 110 -19.80 -1.48 7.21
CA ASP A 110 -19.94 -0.04 7.01
C ASP A 110 -20.13 0.25 5.51
N PHE A 111 -21.29 -0.14 4.98
CA PHE A 111 -21.55 -0.09 3.54
C PHE A 111 -21.66 1.33 3.00
N THR A 112 -22.18 2.27 3.80
CA THR A 112 -22.23 3.69 3.44
C THR A 112 -20.83 4.22 3.11
N ALA A 113 -19.85 4.00 4.01
CA ALA A 113 -18.48 4.44 3.75
C ALA A 113 -17.82 3.65 2.61
N ALA A 114 -18.21 2.39 2.39
CA ALA A 114 -17.74 1.63 1.24
C ALA A 114 -18.22 2.27 -0.07
N ASP A 115 -19.51 2.61 -0.18
CA ASP A 115 -20.09 3.25 -1.37
C ASP A 115 -19.45 4.60 -1.69
N GLU A 116 -19.11 5.40 -0.67
CA GLU A 116 -18.35 6.64 -0.86
C GLU A 116 -16.98 6.39 -1.52
N HIS A 117 -16.31 5.29 -1.16
CA HIS A 117 -15.04 4.90 -1.76
C HIS A 117 -15.20 4.37 -3.18
N ALA A 118 -16.25 3.60 -3.47
CA ALA A 118 -16.58 3.14 -4.82
C ALA A 118 -16.83 4.35 -5.75
N ALA A 119 -17.73 5.25 -5.35
CA ALA A 119 -18.04 6.44 -6.14
C ALA A 119 -16.81 7.36 -6.34
N ALA A 120 -15.88 7.40 -5.38
CA ALA A 120 -14.63 8.12 -5.55
C ALA A 120 -13.68 7.48 -6.59
N VAL A 121 -13.67 6.15 -6.68
CA VAL A 121 -12.93 5.41 -7.71
C VAL A 121 -13.53 5.66 -9.09
N ASP A 122 -14.86 5.63 -9.23
CA ASP A 122 -15.53 5.91 -10.50
C ASP A 122 -15.18 7.30 -11.03
N ARG A 123 -15.27 8.32 -10.17
CA ARG A 123 -14.87 9.69 -10.53
C ARG A 123 -13.38 9.79 -10.92
N LEU A 124 -12.50 8.99 -10.33
CA LEU A 124 -11.09 8.94 -10.71
C LEU A 124 -10.90 8.27 -12.08
N ALA A 125 -11.63 7.19 -12.36
CA ALA A 125 -11.67 6.51 -13.66
C ALA A 125 -12.07 7.48 -14.77
N GLU A 126 -13.20 8.19 -14.58
CA GLU A 126 -13.71 9.16 -15.54
C GLU A 126 -12.70 10.26 -15.85
N ARG A 127 -12.04 10.82 -14.84
CA ARG A 127 -11.05 11.90 -15.02
C ARG A 127 -9.77 11.47 -15.73
N HIS A 128 -9.43 10.18 -15.67
CA HIS A 128 -8.17 9.67 -16.21
C HIS A 128 -8.36 8.80 -17.45
N GLU A 129 -9.57 8.72 -18.00
CA GLU A 129 -9.93 7.92 -19.19
C GLU A 129 -9.54 6.43 -19.06
N ARG A 130 -9.65 5.88 -17.85
CA ARG A 130 -9.31 4.48 -17.58
C ARG A 130 -10.57 3.70 -17.23
N PRO A 131 -10.91 2.63 -17.97
CA PRO A 131 -11.85 1.66 -17.47
C PRO A 131 -11.23 1.00 -16.24
N LEU A 132 -11.92 1.08 -15.10
CA LEU A 132 -11.58 0.39 -13.86
C LEU A 132 -12.48 -0.83 -13.68
#